data_AF-A0A6A3J3Y3-F1
#
_entry.id   AF-A0A6A3J3Y3-F1
#
_cell.length_a   1.000
_cell.length_b   1.000
_cell.length_c   1.000
_cell.angle_alpha   90.00
_cell.angle_beta   90.00
_cell.angle_gamma   90.00
#
_symmetry.space_group_name_H-M   'P 1'
#
loop_
_entity.id
_entity.type
_entity.pdbx_description
1 polymer ?
#
loop_
_entity_poly.entity_id
_entity_poly.type
_entity_poly.pdbx_seq_one_letter_code
_entity_poly.pdbx_strand_id
1 'polypeptide(L)' 'MPPTPLATGDYLLVLPEDVKQAVGGAFYGVVMSMTRSSARAKSVTTTLPGTYTLALRVA' A
#
# COMPACT_ATOMS: atom_id res chain seq x y z
N MET A 1 5.07 -1.59 -20.72
CA MET A 1 5.54 -0.44 -19.94
C MET A 1 6.25 -0.99 -18.71
N PRO A 2 7.45 -0.51 -18.35
CA PRO A 2 8.03 -0.85 -17.06
C PRO A 2 7.08 -0.34 -15.96
N PRO A 3 6.92 -1.09 -14.85
CA PRO A 3 6.13 -0.60 -13.72
C PRO A 3 6.73 0.72 -13.24
N THR A 4 5.89 1.75 -13.10
CA THR A 4 6.31 3.04 -12.55
C THR A 4 6.90 2.79 -11.17
N PRO A 5 8.12 3.26 -10.87
CA PRO A 5 8.70 3.06 -9.55
C PRO A 5 7.83 3.78 -8.53
N LEU A 6 7.25 2.99 -7.63
CA LEU A 6 6.51 3.49 -6.48
C LEU A 6 7.43 4.42 -5.67
N ALA A 7 6.96 5.62 -5.31
CA ALA A 7 7.67 6.56 -4.45
C ALA A 7 6.90 6.91 -3.17
N THR A 8 7.62 7.35 -2.13
CA THR A 8 7.01 7.90 -0.92
C THR A 8 6.19 9.14 -1.28
N GLY A 9 4.96 9.23 -0.78
CA GLY A 9 4.00 10.27 -1.13
C GLY A 9 3.01 9.86 -2.23
N ASP A 10 3.24 8.75 -2.94
CA ASP A 10 2.30 8.26 -3.94
C ASP A 10 0.99 7.79 -3.30
N TYR A 11 -0.10 8.08 -4.00
CA TYR A 11 -1.42 7.57 -3.68
C TYR A 11 -1.71 6.32 -4.48
N LEU A 12 -2.11 5.26 -3.80
CA LEU A 12 -2.35 3.95 -4.40
C LEU A 12 -3.69 3.39 -3.92
N LEU A 13 -4.36 2.66 -4.81
CA LEU A 13 -5.41 1.74 -4.41
C LEU A 13 -4.75 0.48 -3.85
N VAL A 14 -4.98 0.21 -2.58
CA VAL A 14 -4.48 -0.97 -1.87
C VAL A 14 -5.54 -2.04 -1.89
N LEU A 15 -5.19 -3.21 -2.44
CA LEU A 15 -6.06 -4.39 -2.44
C LEU A 15 -5.79 -5.24 -1.18
N PRO A 16 -6.81 -5.91 -0.61
CA PRO A 16 -6.66 -6.73 0.59
C PRO A 16 -5.56 -7.79 0.49
N GLU A 17 -5.42 -8.42 -0.67
CA GLU A 17 -4.44 -9.47 -0.96
C GLU A 17 -2.98 -8.99 -0.93
N ASP A 18 -2.74 -7.69 -1.12
CA ASP A 18 -1.42 -7.10 -1.09
C ASP A 18 -1.00 -6.69 0.33
N VAL A 19 -1.93 -6.74 1.29
CA VAL A 19 -1.67 -6.37 2.68
C VAL A 19 -1.26 -7.60 3.48
N LYS A 20 -0.15 -7.50 4.22
CA LYS A 20 0.33 -8.61 5.07
C LYS A 20 -0.62 -9.01 6.21
N GLN A 21 -1.53 -8.10 6.58
CA GLN A 21 -2.57 -8.30 7.60
C GLN A 21 -3.94 -8.37 6.93
N ALA A 22 -4.88 -9.10 7.51
CA ALA A 22 -6.24 -9.18 6.99
C ALA A 22 -6.91 -7.79 7.03
N VAL A 23 -7.38 -7.32 5.87
CA VAL A 23 -8.17 -6.09 5.73
C VAL A 23 -9.50 -6.43 5.10
N GLY A 24 -10.59 -5.85 5.61
CA GLY A 24 -11.96 -6.16 5.18
C GLY A 24 -12.34 -5.65 3.79
N GLY A 25 -11.47 -4.93 3.10
CA GLY A 25 -11.75 -4.37 1.76
C GLY A 25 -10.60 -3.54 1.22
N ALA A 26 -10.68 -3.22 -0.08
CA ALA A 26 -9.73 -2.32 -0.72
C ALA A 26 -9.88 -0.89 -0.19
N PHE A 27 -8.79 -0.14 -0.18
CA PHE A 27 -8.78 1.25 0.32
C PHE A 27 -7.71 2.07 -0.37
N TYR A 28 -7.85 3.40 -0.34
CA TYR A 28 -6.80 4.30 -0.80
C TYR A 28 -5.78 4.54 0.32
N GLY A 29 -4.50 4.48 -0.02
CA GLY A 29 -3.41 4.74 0.90
C GLY A 29 -2.36 5.66 0.30
N VAL A 30 -1.70 6.45 1.14
CA VAL A 30 -0.49 7.19 0.78
C VAL A 30 0.73 6.41 1.23
N VAL A 31 1.72 6.23 0.36
CA VAL A 31 2.94 5.53 0.74
C VAL A 31 3.76 6.42 1.66
N MET A 32 4.06 5.90 2.85
CA MET A 32 4.89 6.58 3.84
C MET A 32 6.37 6.19 3.76
N SER A 33 6.65 4.93 3.42
CA SER A 33 8.02 4.41 3.29
C SER A 33 8.02 3.13 2.49
N MET A 34 9.18 2.77 1.95
CA MET A 34 9.36 1.54 1.19
C MET A 34 10.67 0.87 1.53
N THR A 35 10.68 -0.44 1.33
CA THR A 35 11.86 -1.28 1.27
C THR A 35 11.88 -1.98 -0.09
N ARG A 36 12.92 -2.77 -0.35
CA ARG A 36 13.04 -3.55 -1.59
C ARG A 36 11.88 -4.56 -1.80
N SER A 37 11.16 -4.95 -0.74
CA SER A 37 10.13 -6.01 -0.81
C SER A 37 8.79 -5.63 -0.16
N SER A 38 8.67 -4.42 0.38
CA SER A 38 7.46 -3.98 1.06
C SER A 38 7.28 -2.47 1.03
N ALA A 39 6.05 -2.02 1.14
CA ALA A 39 5.72 -0.62 1.36
C ALA A 39 4.90 -0.47 2.64
N ARG A 40 5.01 0.68 3.32
CA ARG A 40 4.07 1.07 4.36
C ARG A 40 3.17 2.15 3.79
N ALA A 41 1.87 1.88 3.73
CA ALA A 41 0.86 2.82 3.28
C ALA A 41 -0.03 3.24 4.45
N LYS A 42 -0.27 4.54 4.60
CA LYS A 42 -1.26 5.06 5.53
C LYS A 42 -2.58 5.20 4.80
N SER A 43 -3.63 4.58 5.32
CA SER A 43 -4.98 4.74 4.77
C SER A 43 -5.41 6.19 4.86
N VAL A 44 -5.99 6.70 3.77
CA VAL A 44 -6.59 8.04 3.69
C VAL A 44 -8.11 8.00 3.91
N THR A 45 -8.66 6.80 4.10
CA THR A 45 -10.09 6.57 4.31
C THR A 45 -10.41 6.49 5.81
N THR A 46 -11.61 6.94 6.19
CA THR A 46 -12.09 6.89 7.58
C THR A 46 -12.66 5.53 7.97
N THR A 47 -13.00 4.69 6.99
CA THR A 47 -13.57 3.35 7.19
C THR A 47 -12.54 2.31 7.61
N LEU A 48 -11.30 2.44 7.14
CA LEU A 48 -10.17 1.57 7.48
C LEU A 48 -8.98 2.42 7.93
N PRO A 49 -9.05 3.08 9.10
CA PRO A 49 -8.00 3.97 9.55
C PRO A 49 -6.78 3.15 10.01
N GLY A 50 -5.58 3.57 9.59
CA GLY A 50 -4.34 2.95 10.07
C GLY A 50 -3.20 2.99 9.06
N THR A 51 -2.08 2.40 9.46
CA THR A 51 -0.92 2.18 8.61
C THR A 51 -0.78 0.69 8.34
N TYR A 52 -0.70 0.34 7.06
CA TYR A 52 -0.70 -1.02 6.56
C TYR A 52 0.63 -1.34 5.89
N THR A 53 1.09 -2.58 6.05
CA THR A 53 2.29 -3.08 5.36
C THR A 53 1.86 -3.86 4.13
N LEU A 54 2.29 -3.38 2.97
CA LEU A 54 2.05 -3.96 1.67
C LEU A 54 3.21 -4.87 1.29
N ALA A 55 2.93 -6.01 0.67
CA ALA A 55 3.90 -6.83 -0.02
C ALA A 55 4.10 -6.27 -1.43
N LEU A 56 5.30 -5.81 -1.75
CA LEU A 56 5.62 -5.43 -3.12
C LEU A 56 5.93 -6.71 -3.89
N ARG A 57 5.04 -7.09 -4.82
CA ARG A 57 5.41 -8.06 -5.84
C ARG A 57 6.37 -7.35 -6.79
N VAL A 58 7.66 -7.63 -6.63
CA VAL A 58 8.68 -7.20 -7.60
C VAL A 58 8.33 -7.92 -8.91
N ALA A 59 7.87 -7.16 -9.90
CA ALA A 59 7.71 -7.62 -11.27
C ALA A 59 9.06 -7.65 -11.99
#